data_AF-A0A519HQQ1-F1
#
_entry.id   AF-A0A519HQQ1-F1
#
_cell.length_a   1.000
_cell.length_b   1.000
_cell.length_c   1.000
_cell.angle_alpha   90.00
_cell.angle_beta   90.00
_cell.angle_gamma   90.00
#
_symmetry.space_group_name_H-M   'P 1'
#
loop_
_entity.id
_entity.type
_entity.pdbx_description
1 polymer ?
#
loop_
_entity_poly.entity_id
_entity_poly.type
_entity_poly.pdbx_seq_one_letter_code
_entity_poly.pdbx_strand_id
1 'polypeptide(L)'
;MSNEDPYRPNQGRDRGAYTPPTDDDLPFDRQSYDPRRNGGGGGGNRGGGGRSGPPITLIISVLVLLALAIGVFFMYFQGGLRASEDAPAAVGTPVGPMTAEAPIDAQPVDPEAGIDVYAGEAAQPATDPTFAPPPEEVGPRPAPQP
;
A
#
# COMPACT_ATOMS: atom_id res chain seq x y z
N MET A 1 -56.60 32.19 -47.69
CA MET A 1 -55.15 32.30 -47.42
C MET A 1 -55.02 32.58 -45.94
N SER A 2 -54.75 31.55 -45.14
CA SER A 2 -54.43 31.71 -43.72
C SER A 2 -53.03 32.28 -43.62
N ASN A 3 -52.88 33.37 -42.89
CA ASN A 3 -51.56 33.93 -42.59
C ASN A 3 -50.96 33.06 -41.49
N GLU A 4 -50.09 32.11 -41.84
CA GLU A 4 -49.25 31.46 -40.85
C GLU A 4 -48.30 32.51 -40.24
N ASP A 5 -48.41 32.71 -38.92
CA ASP A 5 -47.56 33.62 -38.16
C ASP A 5 -46.08 33.21 -38.29
N PRO A 6 -45.21 34.06 -38.88
CA PRO A 6 -43.80 33.73 -39.11
C PRO A 6 -42.99 33.58 -37.82
N TYR A 7 -43.54 33.95 -36.66
CA TYR A 7 -42.90 33.79 -35.35
C TYR A 7 -43.36 32.54 -34.59
N ARG A 8 -44.24 31.70 -35.17
CA ARG A 8 -44.56 30.41 -34.57
C ARG A 8 -43.27 29.58 -34.54
N PRO A 9 -42.78 29.14 -33.36
CA PRO A 9 -41.60 28.30 -33.29
C PRO A 9 -41.86 27.07 -34.14
N ASN A 10 -41.04 26.88 -35.17
CA ASN A 10 -41.15 25.78 -36.12
C ASN A 10 -40.98 24.46 -35.36
N GLN A 11 -42.09 23.90 -34.88
CA GLN A 11 -42.14 22.58 -34.25
C GLN A 11 -41.57 21.50 -35.18
N GLY A 12 -41.56 21.76 -36.50
CA GLY A 12 -40.99 20.88 -37.53
C GLY A 12 -39.48 20.96 -37.72
N ARG A 13 -38.78 21.97 -37.18
CA ARG A 13 -37.35 22.14 -37.44
C ARG A 13 -36.49 21.10 -36.71
N ASP A 14 -36.97 20.66 -35.55
CA ASP A 14 -36.34 19.62 -34.75
C ASP A 14 -36.83 18.20 -35.10
N ARG A 15 -37.81 18.08 -36.01
CA ARG A 15 -38.34 16.80 -36.51
C ARG A 15 -37.46 16.32 -37.67
N GLY A 16 -36.97 15.08 -37.60
CA GLY A 16 -36.20 14.49 -38.68
C GLY A 16 -37.06 14.25 -39.92
N ALA A 17 -36.42 14.13 -41.09
CA ALA A 17 -37.11 13.91 -42.37
C ALA A 17 -37.97 12.62 -42.41
N TYR A 18 -37.78 11.71 -41.46
CA TYR A 18 -38.47 10.42 -41.37
C TYR A 18 -39.31 10.28 -40.09
N THR A 19 -39.58 11.39 -39.39
CA THR A 19 -40.40 11.41 -38.17
C THR A 19 -41.85 11.74 -38.58
N PRO A 20 -42.77 10.76 -38.65
CA PRO A 20 -44.15 11.04 -39.06
C PRO A 20 -44.85 12.03 -38.11
N PRO A 21 -45.82 12.82 -38.59
CA PRO A 21 -46.49 13.85 -37.79
C PRO A 21 -47.18 13.35 -36.52
N THR A 22 -47.51 12.05 -36.45
CA THR A 22 -48.17 11.39 -35.32
C THR A 22 -47.19 10.84 -34.29
N ASP A 23 -45.89 11.06 -34.46
CA ASP A 23 -44.88 10.54 -33.52
C ASP A 23 -44.95 11.16 -32.12
N ASP A 24 -45.56 12.34 -31.99
CA ASP A 24 -45.81 12.99 -30.70
C ASP A 24 -46.99 12.35 -29.93
N ASP A 25 -47.83 11.54 -30.60
CA ASP A 25 -49.03 10.90 -30.04
C ASP A 25 -48.82 9.42 -29.64
N LEU A 26 -47.57 9.00 -29.46
CA LEU A 26 -47.25 7.63 -29.12
C LEU A 26 -47.45 7.37 -27.63
N PRO A 27 -47.75 6.11 -27.25
CA PRO A 27 -47.86 5.74 -25.84
C PRO A 27 -46.51 5.79 -25.08
N PHE A 28 -45.41 6.15 -25.76
CA PHE A 28 -44.08 6.31 -25.18
C PHE A 28 -43.43 7.60 -25.69
N ASP A 29 -42.84 8.36 -24.77
CA ASP A 29 -42.16 9.62 -25.07
C ASP A 29 -40.80 9.37 -25.74
N ARG A 30 -40.75 9.48 -27.08
CA ARG A 30 -39.47 9.41 -27.82
C ARG A 30 -38.53 10.57 -27.54
N GLN A 31 -39.05 11.73 -27.16
CA GLN A 31 -38.26 12.93 -26.84
C GLN A 31 -37.29 12.70 -25.66
N SER A 32 -37.59 11.70 -24.82
CA SER A 32 -36.73 11.22 -23.73
C SER A 32 -35.52 10.43 -24.20
N TYR A 33 -35.62 9.79 -25.36
CA TYR A 33 -34.60 8.88 -25.89
C TYR A 33 -33.70 9.50 -26.95
N ASP A 34 -33.87 10.78 -27.29
CA ASP A 34 -33.01 11.43 -28.28
C ASP A 34 -31.59 11.64 -27.71
N PRO A 35 -30.57 10.91 -28.20
CA PRO A 35 -29.20 11.03 -27.70
C PRO A 35 -28.56 12.38 -28.04
N ARG A 36 -29.17 13.17 -28.94
CA ARG A 36 -28.71 14.52 -29.32
C ARG A 36 -29.32 15.59 -28.43
N ARG A 37 -30.47 15.31 -27.81
CA ARG A 37 -31.16 16.19 -26.88
C ARG A 37 -30.74 15.84 -25.46
N ASN A 38 -29.51 16.21 -25.12
CA ASN A 38 -29.00 16.09 -23.77
C ASN A 38 -29.87 16.94 -22.82
N GLY A 39 -30.91 16.35 -22.22
CA GLY A 39 -31.67 17.00 -21.15
C GLY A 39 -33.19 16.81 -21.11
N GLY A 40 -33.75 15.67 -21.53
CA GLY A 40 -35.22 15.55 -21.48
C GLY A 40 -35.82 14.17 -21.39
N GLY A 41 -35.34 13.30 -20.50
CA GLY A 41 -36.18 12.21 -19.99
C GLY A 41 -35.44 10.94 -19.58
N GLY A 42 -35.68 10.51 -18.34
CA GLY A 42 -35.43 9.14 -17.91
C GLY A 42 -33.97 8.74 -17.67
N GLY A 43 -33.47 9.04 -16.47
CA GLY A 43 -32.53 8.16 -15.76
C GLY A 43 -31.14 7.99 -16.35
N GLY A 44 -30.18 8.80 -15.91
CA GLY A 44 -28.77 8.45 -16.05
C GLY A 44 -27.85 9.64 -16.23
N ASN A 45 -27.45 10.20 -15.10
CA ASN A 45 -26.12 10.74 -14.81
C ASN A 45 -25.12 10.72 -16.00
N ARG A 46 -24.93 11.88 -16.66
CA ARG A 46 -23.67 12.29 -17.29
C ARG A 46 -23.76 13.73 -17.82
N GLY A 47 -23.19 14.66 -17.06
CA GLY A 47 -22.60 15.90 -17.59
C GLY A 47 -23.57 16.97 -18.10
N GLY A 48 -23.69 18.03 -17.29
CA GLY A 48 -23.84 19.40 -17.82
C GLY A 48 -25.26 19.96 -17.82
N GLY A 49 -25.45 20.97 -16.96
CA GLY A 49 -26.30 22.12 -17.24
C GLY A 49 -27.81 21.88 -17.23
N GLY A 50 -28.43 21.93 -16.04
CA GLY A 50 -29.89 21.97 -15.99
C GLY A 50 -30.48 21.92 -14.60
N ARG A 51 -30.30 23.01 -13.83
CA ARG A 51 -31.20 23.46 -12.74
C ARG A 51 -31.91 22.34 -11.95
N SER A 52 -31.17 21.39 -11.41
CA SER A 52 -31.70 20.50 -10.36
C SER A 52 -31.27 21.07 -9.03
N GLY A 53 -32.13 21.03 -8.01
CA GLY A 53 -31.78 21.42 -6.63
C GLY A 53 -30.50 20.73 -6.13
N PRO A 54 -30.00 21.09 -4.93
CA PRO A 54 -28.78 20.51 -4.40
C PRO A 54 -28.81 18.98 -4.55
N PRO A 55 -27.71 18.34 -4.98
CA PRO A 55 -27.70 16.91 -5.30
C PRO A 55 -27.80 16.09 -4.02
N ILE A 56 -29.02 15.90 -3.51
CA ILE A 56 -29.30 15.23 -2.23
C ILE A 56 -28.69 13.82 -2.21
N THR A 57 -28.70 13.12 -3.33
CA THR A 57 -28.07 11.79 -3.47
C THR A 57 -26.55 11.83 -3.26
N LEU A 58 -25.88 12.85 -3.79
CA LEU A 58 -24.45 13.07 -3.58
C LEU A 58 -24.18 13.36 -2.10
N ILE A 59 -24.97 14.24 -1.49
CA ILE A 59 -24.84 14.59 -0.07
C ILE A 59 -24.99 13.33 0.81
N ILE A 60 -26.03 12.53 0.57
CA ILE A 60 -26.25 11.26 1.30
C ILE A 60 -25.09 10.31 1.08
N SER A 61 -24.59 10.15 -0.14
CA SER A 61 -23.44 9.27 -0.42
C SER A 61 -22.19 9.68 0.36
N VAL A 62 -21.94 10.98 0.47
CA VAL A 62 -20.79 11.53 1.20
C VAL A 62 -20.95 11.28 2.70
N LEU A 63 -22.16 11.46 3.25
CA LEU A 63 -22.44 11.18 4.66
C LEU A 63 -22.25 9.69 5.00
N VAL A 64 -22.76 8.79 4.14
CA VAL A 64 -22.59 7.34 4.32
C VAL A 64 -21.11 6.95 4.23
N LEU A 65 -20.39 7.49 3.24
CA LEU A 65 -18.96 7.22 3.07
C LEU A 65 -18.16 7.72 4.27
N LEU A 66 -18.45 8.93 4.77
CA LEU A 66 -17.80 9.48 5.95
C LEU A 66 -18.08 8.62 7.20
N ALA A 67 -19.32 8.17 7.39
CA ALA A 67 -19.69 7.31 8.52
C ALA A 67 -18.93 5.97 8.49
N LEU A 68 -18.80 5.35 7.32
CA LEU A 68 -18.02 4.12 7.15
C LEU A 68 -16.52 4.36 7.40
N ALA A 69 -15.96 5.44 6.83
CA ALA A 69 -14.55 5.78 7.02
C ALA A 69 -14.22 6.03 8.49
N ILE A 70 -15.08 6.77 9.21
CA ILE A 70 -14.99 7.00 10.65
C ILE A 70 -15.10 5.66 11.40
N GLY A 71 -16.10 4.83 11.09
CA GLY A 71 -16.28 3.53 11.76
C GLY A 71 -15.05 2.63 11.65
N VAL A 72 -14.49 2.52 10.44
CA VAL A 72 -13.25 1.76 10.19
C VAL A 72 -12.07 2.42 10.93
N PHE A 73 -11.89 3.73 10.80
CA PHE A 73 -10.84 4.45 11.48
C PHE A 73 -10.88 4.22 12.99
N PHE A 74 -12.02 4.41 13.65
CA PHE A 74 -12.15 4.19 15.09
C PHE A 74 -11.87 2.73 15.48
N MET A 75 -12.37 1.76 14.71
CA MET A 75 -12.12 0.34 14.96
C MET A 75 -10.63 -0.01 14.87
N TYR A 76 -9.90 0.56 13.92
CA TYR A 76 -8.46 0.35 13.77
C TYR A 76 -7.62 1.13 14.77
N PHE A 77 -7.99 2.39 15.07
CA PHE A 77 -7.17 3.29 15.90
C PHE A 77 -7.40 3.12 17.40
N GLN A 78 -8.59 2.72 17.86
CA GLN A 78 -8.85 2.51 19.29
C GLN A 78 -8.69 1.06 19.74
N GLY A 79 -8.98 0.08 18.88
CA GLY A 79 -9.06 -1.33 19.27
C GLY A 79 -8.51 -2.25 18.19
N GLY A 80 -7.49 -1.78 17.47
CA GLY A 80 -6.98 -2.38 16.25
C GLY A 80 -7.03 -3.89 16.28
N LEU A 81 -7.93 -4.48 15.48
CA LEU A 81 -8.09 -5.89 15.16
C LEU A 81 -7.17 -6.86 15.96
N ARG A 82 -7.31 -6.94 17.29
CA ARG A 82 -6.71 -8.02 18.08
C ARG A 82 -7.65 -9.23 18.00
N ALA A 83 -7.91 -9.66 16.78
CA ALA A 83 -8.68 -10.84 16.51
C ALA A 83 -7.69 -11.98 16.25
N SER A 84 -7.57 -12.87 17.23
CA SER A 84 -7.07 -14.24 17.10
C SER A 84 -5.56 -14.52 17.19
N GLU A 85 -4.67 -13.53 17.05
CA GLU A 85 -3.21 -13.76 17.16
C GLU A 85 -2.59 -13.16 18.44
N ASP A 86 -3.38 -12.47 19.26
CA ASP A 86 -2.91 -11.90 20.52
C ASP A 86 -2.71 -13.00 21.55
N ALA A 87 -1.53 -13.05 22.15
CA ALA A 87 -1.20 -14.07 23.13
C ALA A 87 -2.23 -14.04 24.28
N PRO A 88 -2.65 -15.20 24.83
CA PRO A 88 -3.50 -15.24 26.00
C PRO A 88 -2.87 -14.39 27.11
N ALA A 89 -3.71 -13.76 27.93
CA ALA A 89 -3.25 -12.91 29.03
C ALA A 89 -2.15 -13.64 29.81
N ALA A 90 -0.96 -13.03 29.87
CA ALA A 90 0.19 -13.63 30.52
C ALA A 90 -0.15 -13.90 31.99
N VAL A 91 -0.32 -15.18 32.32
CA VAL A 91 -0.57 -15.66 33.67
C VAL A 91 0.75 -16.06 34.31
N GLY A 92 1.00 -15.55 35.53
CA GLY A 92 2.20 -15.83 36.31
C GLY A 92 3.19 -14.67 36.37
N THR A 93 4.28 -14.86 37.12
CA THR A 93 5.39 -13.90 37.18
C THR A 93 6.08 -13.87 35.81
N PRO A 94 6.29 -12.69 35.20
CA PRO A 94 6.99 -12.61 33.93
C PRO A 94 8.39 -13.21 34.07
N VAL A 95 8.73 -14.16 33.21
CA VAL A 95 10.12 -14.62 33.07
C VAL A 95 10.91 -13.44 32.49
N GLY A 96 12.02 -13.09 33.15
CA GLY A 96 12.90 -12.03 32.70
C GLY A 96 13.45 -12.28 31.29
N PRO A 97 14.23 -11.33 30.74
CA PRO A 97 14.87 -11.50 29.44
C PRO A 97 15.60 -12.84 29.32
N MET A 98 15.27 -13.63 28.29
CA MET A 98 15.85 -14.97 28.04
C MET A 98 17.34 -14.94 27.68
N THR A 99 17.88 -13.75 27.43
CA THR A 99 19.29 -13.51 27.09
C THR A 99 20.01 -12.70 28.17
N ALA A 100 19.40 -12.53 29.35
CA ALA A 100 20.15 -11.99 30.48
C ALA A 100 21.15 -13.03 30.98
N GLU A 101 22.29 -12.52 31.42
CA GLU A 101 23.30 -13.31 32.10
C GLU A 101 22.67 -13.98 33.33
N ALA A 102 22.93 -15.28 33.50
CA ALA A 102 22.38 -16.02 34.62
C ALA A 102 22.86 -15.41 35.95
N PRO A 103 22.02 -15.40 37.01
CA PRO A 103 22.42 -14.98 38.34
C PRO A 103 23.73 -15.68 38.75
N ILE A 104 24.60 -14.99 39.49
CA ILE A 104 25.91 -15.52 39.92
C ILE A 104 25.76 -16.88 40.61
N ASP A 105 24.70 -17.04 41.42
CA ASP A 105 24.41 -18.28 42.17
C ASP A 105 23.91 -19.43 41.28
N ALA A 106 23.56 -19.14 40.02
CA ALA A 106 23.08 -20.10 39.02
C ALA A 106 24.11 -20.39 37.92
N GLN A 107 25.28 -19.74 37.96
CA GLN A 107 26.37 -20.03 37.04
C GLN A 107 26.99 -21.41 37.37
N PRO A 108 27.27 -22.26 36.36
CA PRO A 108 28.01 -23.50 36.59
C PRO A 108 29.36 -23.23 37.25
N VAL A 109 29.72 -24.03 38.25
CA VAL A 109 31.05 -23.97 38.85
C VAL A 109 32.06 -24.48 37.84
N ASP A 110 32.99 -23.62 37.43
CA ASP A 110 34.10 -23.98 36.55
C ASP A 110 35.10 -24.86 37.32
N PRO A 111 35.26 -26.15 36.94
CA PRO A 111 36.19 -27.05 37.61
C PRO A 111 37.66 -26.68 37.37
N GLU A 112 37.96 -25.85 36.37
CA GLU A 112 39.30 -25.41 36.01
C GLU A 112 39.64 -24.03 36.55
N ALA A 113 38.70 -23.36 37.22
CA ALA A 113 38.94 -22.07 37.85
C ALA A 113 40.09 -22.17 38.86
N GLY A 114 41.22 -21.52 38.55
CA GLY A 114 42.43 -21.50 39.37
C GLY A 114 43.44 -22.60 39.07
N ILE A 115 43.25 -23.40 38.01
CA ILE A 115 44.27 -24.35 37.52
C ILE A 115 45.19 -23.63 36.52
N ASP A 116 46.30 -23.10 37.01
CA ASP A 116 47.39 -22.64 36.14
C ASP A 116 48.28 -23.84 35.75
N VAL A 117 47.98 -24.48 34.63
CA VAL A 117 48.75 -25.62 34.07
C VAL A 117 50.22 -25.22 33.79
N TYR A 118 50.50 -23.93 33.62
CA TYR A 118 51.84 -23.37 33.40
C TYR A 118 52.22 -22.30 34.43
N ALA A 119 51.84 -22.46 35.70
CA ALA A 119 52.33 -21.60 36.79
C ALA A 119 53.86 -21.70 36.91
N GLY A 120 54.59 -20.79 36.24
CA GLY A 120 56.04 -20.68 36.33
C GLY A 120 56.82 -20.77 35.02
N GLU A 121 56.18 -21.06 33.89
CA GLU A 121 56.84 -20.93 32.59
C GLU A 121 56.80 -19.45 32.20
N ALA A 122 57.94 -18.76 32.23
CA ALA A 122 58.04 -17.43 31.64
C ALA A 122 57.56 -17.55 30.18
N ALA A 123 56.66 -16.65 29.76
CA ALA A 123 56.18 -16.60 28.38
C ALA A 123 57.37 -16.73 27.43
N GLN A 124 57.51 -17.90 26.80
CA GLN A 124 58.53 -18.14 25.80
C GLN A 124 58.36 -17.02 24.77
N PRO A 125 59.41 -16.22 24.46
CA PRO A 125 59.25 -15.11 23.54
C PRO A 125 58.67 -15.66 22.23
N ALA A 126 57.54 -15.08 21.82
CA ALA A 126 56.84 -15.40 20.58
C ALA A 126 57.76 -15.06 19.41
N THR A 127 58.67 -15.97 19.11
CA THR A 127 59.43 -15.99 17.87
C THR A 127 58.67 -16.92 16.96
N ASP A 128 58.06 -16.34 15.92
CA ASP A 128 57.38 -17.13 14.91
C ASP A 128 58.37 -18.15 14.33
N PRO A 129 58.06 -19.45 14.34
CA PRO A 129 58.96 -20.45 13.81
C PRO A 129 59.17 -20.22 12.31
N THR A 130 60.43 -19.97 11.92
CA THR A 130 60.81 -19.83 10.52
C THR A 130 61.02 -21.22 9.92
N PHE A 131 60.07 -21.65 9.09
CA PHE A 131 60.09 -22.97 8.44
C PHE A 131 60.75 -22.99 7.06
N ALA A 132 61.23 -21.84 6.58
CA ALA A 132 61.82 -21.72 5.25
C ALA A 132 63.27 -21.19 5.32
N PRO A 133 64.20 -21.74 4.50
CA PRO A 133 65.50 -21.13 4.33
C PRO A 133 65.38 -19.74 3.67
N PRO A 134 66.35 -18.84 3.87
CA PRO A 134 66.38 -17.54 3.21
C PRO A 134 66.50 -17.69 1.68
N PRO A 135 66.02 -16.71 0.88
CA PRO A 135 66.17 -16.73 -0.57
C PRO A 135 67.63 -16.85 -1.03
N GLU A 136 67.86 -17.54 -2.15
CA GLU A 136 69.18 -17.61 -2.79
C GLU A 136 69.59 -16.24 -3.37
N GLU A 137 70.89 -15.91 -3.29
CA GLU A 137 71.42 -14.69 -3.91
C GLU A 137 71.43 -14.80 -5.44
N VAL A 138 71.12 -13.70 -6.13
CA VAL A 138 71.12 -13.67 -7.60
C VAL A 138 72.56 -13.76 -8.12
N GLY A 139 72.86 -14.83 -8.85
CA GLY A 139 74.15 -15.01 -9.52
C GLY A 139 74.38 -14.04 -10.69
N PRO A 140 75.64 -13.79 -11.09
CA PRO A 140 75.97 -12.90 -12.19
C PRO A 140 75.47 -13.44 -13.54
N ARG A 141 75.11 -12.53 -14.46
CA ARG A 141 74.70 -12.87 -15.83
C ARG A 141 75.86 -13.55 -16.59
N PRO A 142 75.60 -14.62 -17.37
CA PRO A 142 76.61 -15.21 -18.25
C PRO A 142 77.21 -14.19 -19.22
N ALA A 143 78.52 -14.32 -19.49
CA ALA A 143 79.19 -13.52 -20.49
C ALA A 143 78.65 -13.82 -21.91
N PRO A 144 78.59 -12.82 -22.81
CA PRO A 144 78.15 -13.02 -24.18
C PRO A 144 79.04 -14.04 -24.90
N GLN A 145 78.44 -14.96 -25.65
CA GLN A 145 79.15 -15.90 -26.52
C GLN A 145 79.41 -15.25 -27.89
N PRO A 146 80.59 -15.48 -28.50
CA PRO A 146 80.92 -14.97 -29.84
C PRO A 146 80.14 -15.66 -30.96
#